data_AF-A0A5J4G012-F1
#
_entry.id   AF-A0A5J4G012-F1
#
_cell.length_a   1.000
_cell.length_b   1.000
_cell.length_c   1.000
_cell.angle_alpha   90.00
_cell.angle_beta   90.00
_cell.angle_gamma   90.00
#
_symmetry.space_group_name_H-M   'P 1'
#
loop_
_entity.id
_entity.type
_entity.pdbx_description
1 polymer ?
#
loop_
_entity_poly.entity_id
_entity_poly.type
_entity_poly.pdbx_seq_one_letter_code
_entity_poly.pdbx_strand_id
1 'polypeptide(L)'
;MIFENFFNKKTAKLVFIFGAPRGGTTWLWSLLESSSEVIPFIDGVKKNMDGSYPTSESGVYIKFPKKAKKKIKLFLKQHPNKTVIEKTPMHTLQYEAILNDFPNSTPLIILRYPLAIVNSILKSEMKAFASHDVVSAVVLVKEYYAKLIELSELKKAVLVRYEDLLADTEMELLKVFKQLNIETSDIGSIILQNDKTSKINIKGVFRSGQKNSFISEMPHEIVKQLKQELSTEIAFYTKFSAKN
;
A
#
# COMPACT_ATOMS: atom_id res chain seq x y z
N MET A 1 28.11 40.92 1.04
CA MET A 1 27.57 39.66 1.60
C MET A 1 26.40 39.23 0.72
N ILE A 2 26.63 38.26 -0.14
CA ILE A 2 25.57 37.65 -0.96
C ILE A 2 24.85 36.67 -0.03
N PHE A 3 23.60 36.94 0.30
CA PHE A 3 22.74 35.98 0.97
C PHE A 3 22.49 34.83 0.01
N GLU A 4 23.31 33.78 0.13
CA GLU A 4 22.97 32.46 -0.38
C GLU A 4 21.77 31.94 0.44
N ASN A 5 20.57 32.34 0.02
CA ASN A 5 19.36 31.60 0.34
C ASN A 5 19.43 30.28 -0.44
N PHE A 6 20.25 29.36 0.07
CA PHE A 6 20.26 27.94 -0.27
C PHE A 6 18.93 27.35 0.20
N PHE A 7 17.84 27.67 -0.51
CA PHE A 7 16.62 26.89 -0.41
C PHE A 7 16.98 25.48 -0.88
N ASN A 8 17.20 24.61 0.09
CA ASN A 8 17.52 23.20 -0.10
C ASN A 8 16.34 22.58 -0.86
N LYS A 9 16.42 22.59 -2.20
CA LYS A 9 15.30 22.20 -3.06
C LYS A 9 15.11 20.70 -2.90
N LYS A 10 14.13 20.32 -2.07
CA LYS A 10 13.78 18.92 -1.79
C LYS A 10 13.52 18.24 -3.12
N THR A 11 14.37 17.28 -3.49
CA THR A 11 14.20 16.54 -4.75
C THR A 11 13.00 15.62 -4.64
N ALA A 12 12.22 15.51 -5.72
CA ALA A 12 11.04 14.65 -5.76
C ALA A 12 11.42 13.21 -5.41
N LYS A 13 10.74 12.65 -4.41
CA LYS A 13 10.91 11.27 -3.98
C LYS A 13 9.84 10.42 -4.65
N LEU A 14 10.22 9.23 -5.09
CA LEU A 14 9.28 8.25 -5.61
C LEU A 14 9.14 7.11 -4.60
N VAL A 15 7.91 6.81 -4.21
CA VAL A 15 7.57 5.74 -3.29
C VAL A 15 6.60 4.79 -3.99
N PHE A 16 6.91 3.49 -3.98
CA PHE A 16 6.00 2.46 -4.46
C PHE A 16 5.40 1.72 -3.27
N ILE A 17 4.07 1.71 -3.19
CA ILE A 17 3.34 0.97 -2.16
C ILE A 17 3.12 -0.46 -2.66
N PHE A 18 3.85 -1.40 -2.06
CA PHE A 18 3.76 -2.82 -2.33
C PHE A 18 2.93 -3.52 -1.26
N GLY A 19 2.09 -4.47 -1.67
CA GLY A 19 1.26 -5.26 -0.78
C GLY A 19 0.30 -6.14 -1.55
N ALA A 20 -0.16 -7.21 -0.92
CA ALA A 20 -1.20 -8.05 -1.50
C ALA A 20 -2.51 -7.26 -1.72
N PRO A 21 -3.33 -7.61 -2.73
CA PRO A 21 -4.68 -7.11 -2.82
C PRO A 21 -5.42 -7.41 -1.51
N ARG A 22 -6.27 -6.48 -1.06
CA ARG A 22 -6.93 -6.54 0.26
C ARG A 22 -5.99 -6.49 1.47
N GLY A 23 -4.69 -6.21 1.28
CA GLY A 23 -3.69 -6.04 2.34
C GLY A 23 -3.70 -4.66 3.03
N GLY A 24 -4.62 -3.77 2.68
CA GLY A 24 -4.70 -2.41 3.27
C GLY A 24 -3.96 -1.32 2.48
N THR A 25 -3.39 -1.64 1.32
CA THR A 25 -2.66 -0.70 0.45
C THR A 25 -3.43 0.58 0.14
N THR A 26 -4.73 0.48 -0.09
CA THR A 26 -5.62 1.63 -0.34
C THR A 26 -5.77 2.56 0.86
N TRP A 27 -5.86 2.01 2.08
CA TRP A 27 -6.02 2.83 3.28
C TRP A 27 -4.73 3.58 3.59
N LEU A 28 -3.59 2.88 3.55
CA LEU A 28 -2.26 3.50 3.66
C LEU A 28 -2.05 4.60 2.59
N TRP A 29 -2.46 4.33 1.35
CA TRP A 29 -2.42 5.33 0.28
C TRP A 29 -3.27 6.57 0.59
N SER A 30 -4.47 6.39 1.18
CA SER A 30 -5.38 7.51 1.52
C SER A 30 -4.81 8.39 2.64
N LEU A 31 -4.19 7.75 3.64
CA LEU A 31 -3.47 8.45 4.72
C LEU A 31 -2.31 9.28 4.16
N LEU A 32 -1.50 8.69 3.26
CA LEU A 32 -0.36 9.38 2.66
C LEU A 32 -0.80 10.55 1.76
N GLU A 33 -1.78 10.35 0.88
CA GLU A 33 -2.27 11.40 -0.05
C GLU A 33 -2.86 12.62 0.68
N SER A 34 -3.28 12.44 1.93
CA SER A 34 -3.83 13.54 2.73
C SER A 34 -2.76 14.52 3.22
N SER A 35 -1.48 14.18 3.14
CA SER A 35 -0.39 15.13 3.36
C SER A 35 -0.25 16.07 2.17
N SER A 36 -0.11 17.37 2.46
CA SER A 36 0.13 18.38 1.43
C SER A 36 1.44 18.16 0.66
N GLU A 37 2.41 17.41 1.20
CA GLU A 37 3.69 17.09 0.54
C GLU A 37 3.61 15.90 -0.41
N VAL A 38 2.53 15.12 -0.34
CA VAL A 38 2.37 13.87 -1.10
C VAL A 38 1.48 14.12 -2.30
N ILE A 39 1.81 13.49 -3.43
CA ILE A 39 0.94 13.47 -4.60
C ILE A 39 0.90 12.06 -5.20
N PRO A 40 -0.30 11.50 -5.44
CA PRO A 40 -0.40 10.17 -6.02
C PRO A 40 -0.23 10.20 -7.53
N PHE A 41 0.52 9.24 -8.06
CA PHE A 41 0.56 8.94 -9.49
C PHE A 41 -0.57 7.97 -9.87
N ILE A 42 -1.57 8.48 -10.58
CA ILE A 42 -2.76 7.73 -11.01
C ILE A 42 -3.03 7.87 -12.52
N ASP A 43 -1.96 7.82 -13.33
CA ASP A 43 -1.94 7.84 -14.81
C ASP A 43 -3.19 8.42 -15.52
N GLY A 44 -3.31 9.74 -15.54
CA GLY A 44 -4.35 10.46 -16.31
C GLY A 44 -5.73 10.51 -15.66
N VAL A 45 -5.90 9.94 -14.46
CA VAL A 45 -7.14 10.02 -13.70
C VAL A 45 -7.27 11.39 -13.01
N LYS A 46 -8.41 12.05 -13.20
CA LYS A 46 -8.77 13.29 -12.49
C LYS A 46 -9.58 12.97 -11.24
N LYS A 47 -9.48 13.85 -10.23
CA LYS A 47 -10.41 13.84 -9.09
C LYS A 47 -11.84 14.09 -9.59
N ASN A 48 -12.80 13.47 -8.92
CA ASN A 48 -14.22 13.76 -9.03
C ASN A 48 -14.52 15.17 -8.48
N MET A 49 -15.74 15.68 -8.71
CA MET A 49 -16.14 17.02 -8.26
C MET A 49 -16.08 17.18 -6.73
N ASP A 50 -16.27 16.10 -5.99
CA ASP A 50 -16.17 16.03 -4.53
C ASP A 50 -14.73 15.89 -4.02
N GLY A 51 -13.73 15.92 -4.91
CA GLY A 51 -12.32 15.74 -4.57
C GLY A 51 -11.88 14.28 -4.37
N SER A 52 -12.80 13.31 -4.47
CA SER A 52 -12.47 11.88 -4.41
C SER A 52 -11.80 11.39 -5.70
N TYR A 53 -11.12 10.25 -5.62
CA TYR A 53 -10.56 9.58 -6.78
C TYR A 53 -11.43 8.40 -7.22
N PRO A 54 -11.62 8.17 -8.53
CA PRO A 54 -12.30 6.98 -9.02
C PRO A 54 -11.44 5.72 -8.85
N THR A 55 -10.13 5.87 -8.63
CA THR A 55 -9.19 4.78 -8.32
C THR A 55 -7.95 5.33 -7.64
N SER A 56 -7.27 4.49 -6.84
CA SER A 56 -5.91 4.77 -6.34
C SER A 56 -4.82 4.09 -7.16
N GLU A 57 -5.19 3.41 -8.25
CA GLU A 57 -4.28 2.57 -9.03
C GLU A 57 -4.01 3.16 -10.40
N SER A 58 -2.72 3.34 -10.71
CA SER A 58 -2.30 3.67 -12.07
C SER A 58 -2.42 2.44 -12.98
N GLY A 59 -1.99 1.28 -12.48
CA GLY A 59 -1.77 0.07 -13.28
C GLY A 59 -0.72 0.27 -14.38
N VAL A 60 0.18 1.24 -14.25
CA VAL A 60 1.01 1.68 -15.38
C VAL A 60 1.97 0.60 -15.89
N TYR A 61 2.53 -0.24 -15.01
CA TYR A 61 3.39 -1.36 -15.43
C TYR A 61 2.58 -2.54 -15.98
N ILE A 62 1.29 -2.62 -15.67
CA ILE A 62 0.39 -3.64 -16.21
C ILE A 62 -0.13 -3.22 -17.59
N LYS A 63 -0.65 -2.00 -17.72
CA LYS A 63 -1.30 -1.49 -18.94
C LYS A 63 -0.29 -1.04 -19.99
N PHE A 64 0.83 -0.44 -19.56
CA PHE A 64 1.78 0.22 -20.45
C PHE A 64 3.25 -0.05 -20.06
N PRO A 65 3.69 -1.31 -19.92
CA PRO A 65 5.01 -1.65 -19.36
C PRO A 65 6.17 -0.90 -20.04
N LYS A 66 6.18 -0.85 -21.38
CA LYS A 66 7.22 -0.16 -22.17
C LYS A 66 7.24 1.37 -21.99
N LYS A 67 6.15 1.97 -21.53
CA LYS A 67 6.00 3.43 -21.34
C LYS A 67 5.98 3.84 -19.86
N ALA A 68 5.91 2.89 -18.93
CA ALA A 68 5.76 3.14 -17.50
C ALA A 68 6.84 4.07 -16.95
N LYS A 69 8.11 3.73 -17.21
CA LYS A 69 9.27 4.56 -16.83
C LYS A 69 9.15 6.00 -17.31
N LYS A 70 8.82 6.19 -18.61
CA LYS A 70 8.69 7.52 -19.22
C LYS A 70 7.57 8.33 -18.59
N LYS A 71 6.41 7.71 -18.35
CA LYS A 71 5.24 8.35 -17.73
C LYS A 71 5.53 8.83 -16.31
N ILE A 72 6.08 7.95 -15.47
CA ILE A 72 6.42 8.30 -14.07
C ILE A 72 7.52 9.38 -14.04
N LYS A 73 8.56 9.29 -14.88
CA LYS A 73 9.60 10.33 -14.98
C LYS A 73 9.04 11.70 -15.38
N LEU A 74 8.08 11.72 -16.31
CA LEU A 74 7.42 12.97 -16.70
C LEU A 74 6.64 13.57 -15.52
N PHE A 75 5.90 12.74 -14.79
CA PHE A 75 5.14 13.17 -13.62
C PHE A 75 6.05 13.70 -12.49
N LEU A 76 7.15 13.01 -12.20
CA LEU A 76 8.16 13.48 -11.24
C LEU A 76 8.71 14.87 -11.60
N LYS A 77 8.95 15.14 -12.89
CA LYS A 77 9.41 16.46 -13.35
C LYS A 77 8.37 17.56 -13.15
N GLN A 78 7.09 17.23 -13.23
CA GLN A 78 5.99 18.17 -13.00
C GLN A 78 5.77 18.46 -11.50
N HIS A 79 6.29 17.60 -10.62
CA HIS A 79 6.12 17.70 -9.17
C HIS A 79 7.45 17.63 -8.41
N PRO A 80 8.41 18.55 -8.70
CA PRO A 80 9.79 18.44 -8.22
C PRO A 80 9.94 18.53 -6.69
N ASN A 81 8.96 19.10 -5.98
CA ASN A 81 8.98 19.31 -4.53
C ASN A 81 7.95 18.44 -3.79
N LYS A 82 7.47 17.36 -4.42
CA LYS A 82 6.50 16.44 -3.81
C LYS A 82 7.09 15.05 -3.63
N THR A 83 6.57 14.33 -2.65
CA THR A 83 6.71 12.88 -2.57
C THR A 83 5.64 12.25 -3.46
N VAL A 84 6.07 11.66 -4.58
CA VAL A 84 5.18 10.94 -5.49
C VAL A 84 4.98 9.53 -4.97
N ILE A 85 3.73 9.14 -4.72
CA ILE A 85 3.37 7.77 -4.35
C ILE A 85 2.70 7.07 -5.53
N GLU A 86 3.06 5.82 -5.79
CA GLU A 86 2.34 4.94 -6.73
C GLU A 86 1.90 3.69 -5.97
N LYS A 87 0.64 3.31 -6.17
CA LYS A 87 0.07 2.12 -5.57
C LYS A 87 -0.71 1.37 -6.63
N THR A 88 -0.26 0.18 -6.99
CA THR A 88 -1.07 -0.82 -7.68
C THR A 88 -0.68 -2.17 -7.09
N PRO A 89 -1.57 -2.94 -6.45
CA PRO A 89 -1.17 -4.20 -5.81
C PRO A 89 -0.40 -5.11 -6.76
N MET A 90 -0.87 -5.29 -7.99
CA MET A 90 -0.18 -6.11 -9.00
C MET A 90 1.27 -5.69 -9.30
N HIS A 91 1.68 -4.46 -9.01
CA HIS A 91 3.08 -4.04 -9.13
C HIS A 91 4.00 -4.76 -8.13
N THR A 92 3.48 -5.33 -7.04
CA THR A 92 4.25 -6.23 -6.16
C THR A 92 4.80 -7.44 -6.93
N LEU A 93 4.05 -7.97 -7.90
CA LEU A 93 4.51 -9.07 -8.74
C LEU A 93 5.52 -8.64 -9.82
N GLN A 94 5.71 -7.33 -10.01
CA GLN A 94 6.59 -6.72 -11.01
C GLN A 94 7.69 -5.86 -10.37
N TYR A 95 7.94 -6.04 -9.07
CA TYR A 95 8.77 -5.11 -8.32
C TYR A 95 10.19 -5.00 -8.87
N GLU A 96 10.78 -6.08 -9.40
CA GLU A 96 12.13 -6.08 -9.95
C GLU A 96 12.27 -5.11 -11.13
N ALA A 97 11.34 -5.15 -12.08
CA ALA A 97 11.31 -4.23 -13.22
C ALA A 97 11.16 -2.77 -12.76
N ILE A 98 10.32 -2.54 -11.75
CA ILE A 98 10.09 -1.22 -11.16
C ILE A 98 11.35 -0.70 -10.49
N LEU A 99 12.02 -1.51 -9.68
CA LEU A 99 13.23 -1.13 -8.96
C LEU A 99 14.44 -0.98 -9.90
N ASN A 100 14.50 -1.73 -10.99
CA ASN A 100 15.49 -1.53 -12.05
C ASN A 100 15.27 -0.20 -12.78
N ASP A 101 14.02 0.19 -13.03
CA ASP A 101 13.71 1.48 -13.64
C ASP A 101 13.93 2.66 -12.69
N PHE A 102 13.70 2.45 -11.41
CA PHE A 102 13.75 3.46 -10.34
C PHE A 102 14.57 2.96 -9.14
N PRO A 103 15.89 2.81 -9.28
CA PRO A 103 16.75 2.28 -8.21
C PRO A 103 16.79 3.16 -6.95
N ASN A 104 16.45 4.45 -7.08
CA ASN A 104 16.38 5.40 -5.96
C ASN A 104 14.97 5.53 -5.36
N SER A 105 13.97 4.79 -5.86
CA SER A 105 12.64 4.78 -5.25
C SER A 105 12.66 4.08 -3.89
N THR A 106 11.75 4.47 -3.00
CA THR A 106 11.56 3.83 -1.70
C THR A 106 10.44 2.79 -1.78
N PRO A 107 10.72 1.49 -1.55
CA PRO A 107 9.67 0.49 -1.37
C PRO A 107 8.95 0.75 -0.04
N LEU A 108 7.64 0.97 -0.07
CA LEU A 108 6.79 1.00 1.11
C LEU A 108 5.92 -0.26 1.10
N ILE A 109 6.25 -1.21 1.97
CA ILE A 109 5.64 -2.53 2.06
C ILE A 109 4.57 -2.50 3.13
N ILE A 110 3.34 -2.85 2.78
CA ILE A 110 2.29 -3.14 3.76
C ILE A 110 2.02 -4.64 3.85
N LEU A 111 2.11 -5.17 5.08
CA LEU A 111 1.79 -6.54 5.42
C LEU A 111 0.45 -6.60 6.16
N ARG A 112 -0.35 -7.61 5.86
CA ARG A 112 -1.60 -7.91 6.58
C ARG A 112 -1.70 -9.40 6.82
N TYR A 113 -2.21 -9.82 7.97
CA TYR A 113 -2.27 -11.23 8.34
C TYR A 113 -2.85 -12.11 7.20
N PRO A 114 -2.14 -13.17 6.75
CA PRO A 114 -2.52 -13.93 5.54
C PRO A 114 -3.97 -14.41 5.52
N LEU A 115 -4.49 -14.93 6.64
CA LEU A 115 -5.87 -15.40 6.75
C LEU A 115 -6.89 -14.26 6.62
N ALA A 116 -6.54 -13.06 7.11
CA ALA A 116 -7.40 -11.89 6.96
C ALA A 116 -7.49 -11.44 5.49
N ILE A 117 -6.42 -11.64 4.70
CA ILE A 117 -6.43 -11.39 3.25
C ILE A 117 -7.32 -12.43 2.55
N VAL A 118 -7.14 -13.73 2.81
CA VAL A 118 -8.00 -14.79 2.25
C VAL A 118 -9.47 -14.50 2.54
N ASN A 119 -9.82 -14.30 3.81
CA ASN A 119 -11.20 -13.96 4.19
C ASN A 119 -11.69 -12.69 3.48
N SER A 120 -10.84 -11.66 3.35
CA SER A 120 -11.23 -10.44 2.66
C SER A 120 -11.44 -10.61 1.17
N ILE A 121 -10.74 -11.55 0.51
CA ILE A 121 -10.93 -11.88 -0.91
C ILE A 121 -12.28 -12.59 -1.08
N LEU A 122 -12.53 -13.65 -0.30
CA LEU A 122 -13.72 -14.50 -0.40
C LEU A 122 -15.04 -13.76 -0.15
N LYS A 123 -14.99 -12.70 0.67
CA LYS A 123 -16.16 -11.88 1.03
C LYS A 123 -16.24 -10.58 0.23
N SER A 124 -15.35 -10.37 -0.73
CA SER A 124 -15.33 -9.13 -1.52
C SER A 124 -16.42 -9.13 -2.57
N GLU A 125 -17.18 -8.03 -2.67
CA GLU A 125 -18.13 -7.80 -3.77
C GLU A 125 -17.46 -7.26 -5.05
N MET A 126 -16.13 -7.05 -5.04
CA MET A 126 -15.45 -6.53 -6.22
C MET A 126 -15.42 -7.60 -7.32
N LYS A 127 -15.75 -7.20 -8.56
CA LYS A 127 -15.72 -8.08 -9.75
C LYS A 127 -14.39 -8.83 -9.92
N ALA A 128 -13.27 -8.21 -9.56
CA ALA A 128 -11.93 -8.81 -9.62
C ALA A 128 -11.77 -10.06 -8.73
N PHE A 129 -12.61 -10.23 -7.71
CA PHE A 129 -12.56 -11.35 -6.76
C PHE A 129 -13.80 -12.26 -6.82
N ALA A 130 -14.76 -11.97 -7.70
CA ALA A 130 -16.04 -12.69 -7.74
C ALA A 130 -15.90 -14.19 -8.05
N SER A 131 -14.84 -14.59 -8.74
CA SER A 131 -14.56 -15.99 -9.08
C SER A 131 -13.59 -16.68 -8.12
N HIS A 132 -13.16 -16.02 -7.05
CA HIS A 132 -12.20 -16.61 -6.13
C HIS A 132 -12.91 -17.54 -5.13
N ASP A 133 -12.39 -18.75 -5.05
CA ASP A 133 -12.65 -19.72 -3.99
C ASP A 133 -11.47 -19.77 -3.00
N VAL A 134 -11.57 -20.64 -2.00
CA VAL A 134 -10.53 -20.79 -0.96
C VAL A 134 -9.17 -21.12 -1.59
N VAL A 135 -9.14 -22.03 -2.55
CA VAL A 135 -7.91 -22.52 -3.18
C VAL A 135 -7.22 -21.39 -3.96
N SER A 136 -7.94 -20.71 -4.84
CA SER A 136 -7.41 -19.60 -5.62
C SER A 136 -7.00 -18.40 -4.74
N ALA A 137 -7.73 -18.12 -3.66
CA ALA A 137 -7.35 -17.08 -2.70
C ALA A 137 -6.04 -17.43 -1.96
N VAL A 138 -5.84 -18.70 -1.57
CA VAL A 138 -4.57 -19.17 -0.97
C VAL A 138 -3.42 -19.03 -1.95
N VAL A 139 -3.59 -19.47 -3.21
CA VAL A 139 -2.57 -19.35 -4.25
C VAL A 139 -2.16 -17.89 -4.44
N LEU A 140 -3.14 -16.99 -4.53
CA LEU A 140 -2.88 -15.56 -4.67
C LEU A 140 -2.09 -15.01 -3.47
N VAL A 141 -2.47 -15.37 -2.24
CA VAL A 141 -1.75 -14.90 -1.04
C VAL A 141 -0.30 -15.39 -1.04
N LYS A 142 -0.05 -16.66 -1.37
CA LYS A 142 1.30 -17.23 -1.48
C LYS A 142 2.16 -16.51 -2.51
N GLU A 143 1.60 -16.27 -3.70
CA GLU A 143 2.30 -15.58 -4.79
C GLU A 143 2.79 -14.18 -4.36
N TYR A 144 1.89 -13.40 -3.75
CA TYR A 144 2.25 -12.07 -3.26
C TYR A 144 3.23 -12.11 -2.10
N TYR A 145 3.04 -13.01 -1.14
CA TYR A 145 3.93 -13.10 0.01
C TYR A 145 5.35 -13.53 -0.36
N ALA A 146 5.52 -14.40 -1.35
CA ALA A 146 6.84 -14.73 -1.88
C ALA A 146 7.60 -13.45 -2.29
N LYS A 147 6.91 -12.54 -3.01
CA LYS A 147 7.50 -11.26 -3.44
C LYS A 147 7.66 -10.25 -2.31
N LEU A 148 6.75 -10.24 -1.33
CA LEU A 148 6.88 -9.37 -0.14
C LEU A 148 8.05 -9.80 0.75
N ILE A 149 8.33 -11.11 0.85
CA ILE A 149 9.52 -11.65 1.54
C ILE A 149 10.78 -11.10 0.87
N GLU A 150 10.93 -11.28 -0.45
CA GLU A 150 12.07 -10.76 -1.21
C GLU A 150 12.23 -9.24 -1.04
N LEU A 151 11.13 -8.48 -1.18
CA LEU A 151 11.12 -7.03 -1.00
C LEU A 151 11.53 -6.59 0.41
N SER A 152 11.16 -7.34 1.45
CA SER A 152 11.43 -6.98 2.84
C SER A 152 12.90 -7.07 3.23
N GLU A 153 13.69 -7.83 2.47
CA GLU A 153 15.14 -7.96 2.68
C GLU A 153 15.92 -6.77 2.06
N LEU A 154 15.24 -5.87 1.33
CA LEU A 154 15.85 -4.66 0.80
C LEU A 154 16.11 -3.64 1.91
N LYS A 155 17.37 -3.20 2.06
CA LYS A 155 17.79 -2.24 3.11
C LYS A 155 17.01 -0.93 3.15
N LYS A 156 16.45 -0.49 2.03
CA LYS A 156 15.70 0.78 1.89
C LYS A 156 14.18 0.62 2.03
N ALA A 157 13.69 -0.60 2.26
CA ALA A 157 12.26 -0.84 2.39
C ALA A 157 11.74 -0.27 3.71
N VAL A 158 10.61 0.43 3.62
CA VAL A 158 9.79 0.82 4.77
C VAL A 158 8.71 -0.23 4.93
N LEU A 159 8.57 -0.82 6.12
CA LEU A 159 7.60 -1.87 6.39
C LEU A 159 6.54 -1.38 7.36
N VAL A 160 5.27 -1.66 7.04
CA VAL A 160 4.10 -1.33 7.86
C VAL A 160 3.24 -2.57 7.99
N ARG A 161 2.77 -2.87 9.20
CA ARG A 161 1.73 -3.88 9.41
C ARG A 161 0.38 -3.19 9.46
N TYR A 162 -0.57 -3.68 8.66
CA TYR A 162 -1.94 -3.18 8.64
C TYR A 162 -2.57 -3.23 10.04
N GLU A 163 -2.30 -4.29 10.79
CA GLU A 163 -2.85 -4.49 12.13
C GLU A 163 -2.27 -3.55 13.18
N ASP A 164 -1.03 -3.09 12.99
CA ASP A 164 -0.40 -2.09 13.88
C ASP A 164 -0.91 -0.71 13.51
N LEU A 165 -0.98 -0.41 12.20
CA LEU A 165 -1.57 0.83 11.69
C LEU A 165 -3.04 1.01 12.12
N LEU A 166 -3.80 -0.09 12.20
CA LEU A 166 -5.18 -0.07 12.71
C LEU A 166 -5.25 0.12 14.23
N ALA A 167 -4.29 -0.43 14.98
CA ALA A 167 -4.30 -0.36 16.44
C ALA A 167 -3.85 1.01 16.95
N ASP A 168 -2.83 1.59 16.31
CA ASP A 168 -2.27 2.90 16.66
C ASP A 168 -1.86 3.64 15.38
N THR A 169 -2.85 4.28 14.75
CA THR A 169 -2.67 4.93 13.46
C THR A 169 -1.68 6.08 13.53
N GLU A 170 -1.72 6.87 14.61
CA GLU A 170 -0.86 8.03 14.79
C GLU A 170 0.61 7.63 14.87
N MET A 171 0.93 6.68 15.75
CA MET A 171 2.30 6.25 15.98
C MET A 171 2.91 5.56 14.76
N GLU A 172 2.15 4.68 14.08
CA GLU A 172 2.64 4.02 12.87
C GLU A 172 2.77 5.00 11.69
N LEU A 173 1.85 5.95 11.55
CA LEU A 173 1.95 6.97 10.50
C LEU A 173 3.14 7.93 10.73
N LEU A 174 3.41 8.30 11.98
CA LEU A 174 4.61 9.06 12.38
C LEU A 174 5.90 8.36 11.96
N LYS A 175 6.00 7.04 12.20
CA LYS A 175 7.16 6.23 11.78
C LYS A 175 7.33 6.26 10.26
N VAL A 176 6.25 6.03 9.52
CA VAL A 176 6.26 6.05 8.04
C VAL A 176 6.69 7.42 7.52
N PHE A 177 6.08 8.50 8.02
CA PHE A 177 6.38 9.87 7.58
C PHE A 177 7.83 10.23 7.84
N LYS A 178 8.35 9.90 9.03
CA LYS A 178 9.77 10.08 9.36
C LYS A 178 10.68 9.33 8.39
N GLN A 179 10.41 8.07 8.09
CA GLN A 179 11.22 7.28 7.15
C GLN A 179 11.16 7.82 5.71
N LEU A 180 10.02 8.36 5.29
CA LEU A 180 9.85 9.01 3.98
C LEU A 180 10.38 10.46 3.96
N ASN A 181 10.69 11.02 5.14
CA ASN A 181 10.98 12.44 5.38
C ASN A 181 9.85 13.36 4.88
N ILE A 182 8.64 13.07 5.33
CA ILE A 182 7.43 13.90 5.16
C ILE A 182 7.19 14.62 6.50
N GLU A 183 6.79 15.88 6.45
CA GLU A 183 6.44 16.67 7.63
C GLU A 183 5.28 16.03 8.39
N THR A 184 5.37 16.07 9.72
CA THR A 184 4.45 15.36 10.63
C THR A 184 3.46 16.29 11.33
N SER A 185 3.56 17.61 11.10
CA SER A 185 2.71 18.63 11.76
C SER A 185 1.21 18.39 11.59
N ASP A 186 0.83 17.74 10.49
CA ASP A 186 -0.57 17.63 10.09
C ASP A 186 -1.18 16.25 10.39
N ILE A 187 -0.47 15.36 11.10
CA ILE A 187 -0.90 13.95 11.28
C ILE A 187 -2.29 13.83 11.92
N GLY A 188 -2.59 14.59 12.97
CA GLY A 188 -3.92 14.58 13.58
C GLY A 188 -5.03 14.92 12.57
N SER A 189 -4.80 15.92 11.71
CA SER A 189 -5.76 16.29 10.67
C SER A 189 -5.91 15.22 9.59
N ILE A 190 -4.80 14.55 9.22
CA ILE A 190 -4.80 13.45 8.26
C ILE A 190 -5.63 12.27 8.78
N ILE A 191 -5.46 11.90 10.05
CA ILE A 191 -6.21 10.82 10.68
C ILE A 191 -7.70 11.16 10.68
N LEU A 192 -8.08 12.37 11.11
CA LEU A 192 -9.47 12.82 11.12
C LEU A 192 -10.12 12.80 9.73
N GLN A 193 -9.38 13.20 8.68
CA GLN A 193 -9.87 13.16 7.29
C GLN A 193 -10.08 11.75 6.74
N ASN A 194 -9.48 10.73 7.37
CA ASN A 194 -9.54 9.34 6.92
C ASN A 194 -10.20 8.41 7.94
N ASP A 195 -10.80 8.96 9.01
CA ASP A 195 -11.54 8.13 9.96
C ASP A 195 -12.77 7.55 9.26
N LYS A 196 -12.82 6.22 9.19
CA LYS A 196 -13.90 5.41 8.58
C LYS A 196 -14.26 5.78 7.13
N THR A 197 -13.42 6.56 6.46
CA THR A 197 -13.65 7.04 5.10
C THR A 197 -12.43 6.75 4.23
N SER A 198 -12.68 6.45 2.96
CA SER A 198 -11.62 6.38 1.95
C SER A 198 -11.91 7.42 0.90
N LYS A 199 -10.88 8.11 0.42
CA LYS A 199 -10.98 9.05 -0.70
C LYS A 199 -11.24 8.35 -2.05
N ILE A 200 -11.59 7.07 -2.04
CA ILE A 200 -11.85 6.27 -3.23
C ILE A 200 -13.33 5.88 -3.28
N ASN A 201 -13.99 6.25 -4.36
CA ASN A 201 -15.39 5.93 -4.57
C ASN A 201 -15.55 4.60 -5.33
N ILE A 202 -15.22 3.48 -4.68
CA ILE A 202 -15.45 2.14 -5.22
C ILE A 202 -16.14 1.28 -4.17
N LYS A 203 -17.33 0.76 -4.52
CA LYS A 203 -18.10 -0.14 -3.65
C LYS A 203 -17.27 -1.38 -3.26
N GLY A 204 -17.24 -1.69 -1.97
CA GLY A 204 -16.54 -2.87 -1.44
C GLY A 204 -15.02 -2.72 -1.28
N VAL A 205 -14.43 -1.57 -1.61
CA VAL A 205 -12.99 -1.34 -1.38
C VAL A 205 -12.65 -1.28 0.10
N PHE A 206 -13.48 -0.62 0.89
CA PHE A 206 -13.38 -0.64 2.35
C PHE A 206 -14.43 -1.58 2.91
N ARG A 207 -13.99 -2.73 3.45
CA ARG A 207 -14.78 -3.43 4.47
C ARG A 207 -14.37 -2.77 5.79
N SER A 208 -15.31 -2.46 6.66
CA SER A 208 -15.04 -2.11 8.07
C SER A 208 -14.42 -3.33 8.76
N GLY A 209 -13.17 -3.60 8.42
CA GLY A 209 -12.50 -4.85 8.71
C GLY A 209 -12.02 -4.83 10.14
N GLN A 210 -12.61 -5.66 10.99
CA GLN A 210 -11.99 -6.00 12.25
C GLN A 210 -10.70 -6.78 11.98
N LYS A 211 -9.63 -6.49 12.74
CA LYS A 211 -8.31 -7.14 12.69
C LYS A 211 -8.39 -8.66 12.53
N ASN A 212 -9.36 -9.29 13.21
CA ASN A 212 -9.51 -10.73 13.28
C ASN A 212 -10.87 -11.24 12.75
N SER A 213 -11.49 -10.54 11.79
CA SER A 213 -12.83 -10.94 11.31
C SER A 213 -12.88 -12.36 10.76
N PHE A 214 -11.76 -12.89 10.29
CA PHE A 214 -11.61 -14.27 9.81
C PHE A 214 -11.89 -15.33 10.90
N ILE A 215 -11.76 -14.98 12.20
CA ILE A 215 -12.06 -15.90 13.32
C ILE A 215 -13.56 -16.11 13.45
N SER A 216 -14.36 -15.05 13.30
CA SER A 216 -15.82 -15.10 13.45
C SER A 216 -16.55 -15.41 12.13
N GLU A 217 -15.95 -15.10 10.99
CA GLU A 217 -16.61 -15.18 9.68
C GLU A 217 -16.34 -16.47 8.89
N MET A 218 -15.35 -17.27 9.31
CA MET A 218 -14.99 -18.52 8.64
C MET A 218 -15.19 -19.72 9.57
N PRO A 219 -15.61 -20.89 9.04
CA PRO A 219 -15.69 -22.11 9.83
C PRO A 219 -14.33 -22.48 10.45
N HIS A 220 -14.34 -22.99 11.68
CA HIS A 220 -13.13 -23.36 12.42
C HIS A 220 -12.21 -24.30 11.63
N GLU A 221 -12.78 -25.31 10.96
CA GLU A 221 -12.00 -26.27 10.15
C GLU A 221 -11.31 -25.61 8.96
N ILE A 222 -11.96 -24.63 8.31
CA ILE A 222 -11.35 -23.86 7.23
C ILE A 222 -10.20 -22.99 7.78
N VAL A 223 -10.38 -22.35 8.94
CA VAL A 223 -9.30 -21.58 9.59
C VAL A 223 -8.11 -22.48 9.90
N LYS A 224 -8.35 -23.69 10.42
CA LYS A 224 -7.31 -24.67 10.74
C LYS A 224 -6.55 -25.10 9.48
N GLN A 225 -7.26 -25.45 8.41
CA GLN A 225 -6.67 -25.80 7.11
C GLN A 225 -5.82 -24.64 6.56
N LEU A 226 -6.36 -23.41 6.55
CA LEU A 226 -5.64 -22.24 6.07
C LEU A 226 -4.37 -21.96 6.85
N LYS A 227 -4.36 -22.16 8.18
CA LYS A 227 -3.15 -22.03 8.98
C LYS A 227 -2.05 -23.01 8.57
N GLN A 228 -2.42 -24.23 8.21
CA GLN A 228 -1.49 -25.23 7.71
C GLN A 228 -0.96 -24.83 6.33
N GLU A 229 -1.85 -24.48 5.42
CA GLU A 229 -1.50 -24.15 4.03
C GLU A 229 -0.67 -22.87 3.91
N LEU A 230 -0.92 -21.87 4.75
CA LEU A 230 -0.25 -20.57 4.76
C LEU A 230 0.80 -20.43 5.89
N SER A 231 1.31 -21.56 6.39
CA SER A 231 2.21 -21.58 7.55
C SER A 231 3.49 -20.75 7.33
N THR A 232 4.07 -20.79 6.14
CA THR A 232 5.25 -19.98 5.76
C THR A 232 4.93 -18.48 5.79
N GLU A 233 3.82 -18.07 5.18
CA GLU A 233 3.42 -16.66 5.09
C GLU A 233 3.06 -16.11 6.47
N ILE A 234 2.41 -16.92 7.31
CA ILE A 234 2.09 -16.58 8.70
C ILE A 234 3.37 -16.44 9.52
N ALA A 235 4.33 -17.35 9.37
CA ALA A 235 5.60 -17.28 10.07
C ALA A 235 6.38 -16.01 9.70
N PHE A 236 6.46 -15.68 8.40
CA PHE A 236 7.06 -14.45 7.92
C PHE A 236 6.36 -13.21 8.51
N TYR A 237 5.03 -13.13 8.44
CA TYR A 237 4.28 -12.02 9.02
C TYR A 237 4.55 -11.88 10.54
N THR A 238 4.58 -13.00 11.26
CA THR A 238 4.73 -13.02 12.73
C THR A 238 6.13 -12.57 13.16
N LYS A 239 7.17 -12.77 12.34
CA LYS A 239 8.55 -12.26 12.59
C LYS A 239 8.59 -10.75 12.82
N PHE A 240 7.67 -10.00 12.21
CA PHE A 240 7.55 -8.54 12.36
C PHE A 240 6.59 -8.11 13.46
N SER A 241 5.90 -9.06 14.10
CA SER A 241 4.96 -8.78 15.19
C SER A 241 5.62 -8.68 16.56
N ALA A 242 6.84 -9.22 16.70
CA ALA A 242 7.55 -9.34 17.97
C ALA A 242 8.56 -8.21 18.25
N LYS A 243 8.60 -7.15 17.44
CA LYS A 243 9.65 -6.12 17.48
C LYS A 243 9.22 -4.74 18.00
N ASN A 244 8.03 -4.62 18.58
CA ASN A 244 7.60 -3.40 19.27
C ASN A 244 7.32 -3.71 20.74
#